data_AF-A0A7R9CKI1-F1
#
_entry.id   AF-A0A7R9CKI1-F1
#
_cell.length_a   1.000
_cell.length_b   1.000
_cell.length_c   1.000
_cell.angle_alpha   90.00
_cell.angle_beta   90.00
_cell.angle_gamma   90.00
#
_symmetry.space_group_name_H-M   'P 1'
#
loop_
_entity.id
_entity.type
_entity.pdbx_description
1 polymer ?
#
loop_
_entity_poly.entity_id
_entity_poly.type
_entity_poly.pdbx_seq_one_letter_code
_entity_poly.pdbx_strand_id
1 'polypeptide(L)'
;MGDKDTPQERQENEMEALKAIFAREMRDVRNDQAWGLWSPLDLIITVTPQQGSSGPQEAHVTIDLHIICSSKYPDELPSTSCAPVTSRALDVLRSCNLSYPQRPALL
;
A
#
# COMPACT_ATOMS: atom_id res chain seq x y z
N MET A 1 8.35 34.46 -3.50
CA MET A 1 7.76 33.51 -4.46
C MET A 1 7.94 32.13 -3.86
N GLY A 2 6.90 31.51 -3.33
CA GLY A 2 6.95 30.07 -3.06
C GLY A 2 6.43 29.39 -4.30
N ASP A 3 7.30 28.71 -5.05
CA ASP A 3 6.85 27.78 -6.08
C ASP A 3 5.92 26.79 -5.40
N LYS A 4 4.67 26.77 -5.84
CA LYS A 4 3.73 25.74 -5.43
C LYS A 4 3.97 24.60 -6.38
N ASP A 5 4.76 23.63 -5.96
CA ASP A 5 4.93 22.37 -6.69
C ASP A 5 3.55 21.85 -7.10
N THR A 6 3.43 21.43 -8.35
CA THR A 6 2.20 20.84 -8.87
C THR A 6 1.90 19.53 -8.13
N PRO A 7 0.62 19.12 -8.04
CA PRO A 7 0.26 17.81 -7.48
C PRO A 7 1.05 16.65 -8.11
N GLN A 8 1.37 16.75 -9.40
CA GLN A 8 2.22 15.82 -10.12
C GLN A 8 3.64 15.76 -9.52
N GLU A 9 4.35 16.89 -9.47
CA GLU A 9 5.72 16.94 -8.95
C GLU A 9 5.80 16.44 -7.50
N ARG A 10 4.78 16.75 -6.69
CA ARG A 10 4.70 16.27 -5.31
C ARG A 10 4.53 14.75 -5.23
N GLN A 11 3.65 14.17 -6.05
CA GLN A 11 3.46 12.72 -6.10
C GLN A 11 4.69 11.99 -6.64
N GLU A 12 5.38 12.56 -7.63
CA GLU A 12 6.63 12.02 -8.16
C GLU A 12 7.75 12.04 -7.10
N ASN A 13 7.88 13.15 -6.36
CA ASN A 13 8.83 13.25 -5.25
C ASN A 13 8.54 12.21 -4.14
N GLU A 14 7.28 12.00 -3.79
CA GLU A 14 6.89 10.98 -2.82
C GLU A 14 7.17 9.56 -3.31
N MET A 15 6.92 9.27 -4.59
CA MET A 15 7.25 7.98 -5.20
C MET A 15 8.75 7.66 -5.03
N GLU A 16 9.62 8.61 -5.35
CA GLU A 16 11.07 8.42 -5.22
C GLU A 16 11.52 8.28 -3.75
N ALA A 17 10.92 9.05 -2.83
CA ALA A 17 11.18 8.90 -1.41
C ALA A 17 10.75 7.53 -0.87
N LEU A 18 9.55 7.06 -1.24
CA LEU A 18 9.04 5.75 -0.83
C LEU A 18 9.86 4.60 -1.41
N LYS A 19 10.29 4.70 -2.68
CA LYS A 19 11.22 3.74 -3.29
C LYS A 19 12.54 3.66 -2.52
N ALA A 20 13.07 4.78 -2.03
CA ALA A 20 14.31 4.78 -1.25
C ALA A 20 14.14 4.14 0.13
N ILE A 21 12.96 4.28 0.75
CA ILE A 21 12.66 3.71 2.09
C ILE A 21 12.35 2.22 2.01
N PHE A 22 11.42 1.82 1.15
CA PHE A 22 10.87 0.47 1.11
C PHE A 22 11.54 -0.42 0.07
N ALA A 23 12.29 0.14 -0.88
CA ALA A 23 13.05 -0.57 -1.89
C ALA A 23 12.29 -1.76 -2.51
N ARG A 24 12.56 -2.97 -2.03
CA ARG A 24 12.00 -4.23 -2.56
C ARG A 24 10.61 -4.57 -2.01
N GLU A 25 10.20 -3.94 -0.93
CA GLU A 25 8.90 -4.14 -0.27
C GLU A 25 7.79 -3.31 -0.93
N MET A 26 8.16 -2.42 -1.86
CA MET A 26 7.24 -1.56 -2.59
C MET A 26 7.11 -1.99 -4.05
N ARG A 27 5.88 -1.95 -4.56
CA ARG A 27 5.54 -2.20 -5.97
C ARG A 27 4.75 -1.03 -6.51
N ASP A 28 5.22 -0.46 -7.60
CA ASP A 28 4.45 0.47 -8.43
C ASP A 28 3.46 -0.35 -9.27
N VAL A 29 2.17 -0.09 -9.14
CA VAL A 29 1.10 -0.82 -9.86
C VAL A 29 0.33 0.10 -10.81
N ARG A 30 0.84 1.30 -11.06
CA ARG A 30 0.29 2.18 -12.08
C ARG A 30 0.25 1.44 -13.41
N ASN A 31 -0.90 1.49 -14.08
CA ASN A 31 -1.02 0.95 -15.41
C ASN A 31 -0.10 1.79 -16.32
N ASP A 32 0.91 1.14 -16.89
CA ASP A 32 1.87 1.74 -17.81
C ASP A 32 1.12 2.06 -19.11
N GLN A 33 0.35 3.17 -19.10
CA GLN A 33 -0.40 3.59 -20.25
C GLN A 33 0.61 3.84 -21.37
N ALA A 34 0.49 3.03 -22.42
CA ALA A 34 1.43 2.84 -23.53
C ALA A 34 1.81 4.11 -24.34
N TRP A 35 1.52 5.31 -23.84
CA TRP A 35 1.63 6.60 -24.53
C TRP A 35 2.35 7.68 -23.70
N GLY A 36 3.03 7.33 -22.60
CA GLY A 36 3.85 8.28 -21.84
C GLY A 36 3.05 9.38 -21.12
N LEU A 37 1.76 9.14 -20.86
CA LEU A 37 0.92 10.03 -20.09
C LEU A 37 1.14 9.79 -18.59
N TRP A 38 1.28 10.87 -17.82
CA TRP A 38 1.40 10.78 -16.37
C TRP A 38 0.13 10.17 -15.75
N SER A 39 0.33 9.27 -14.78
CA SER A 39 -0.72 8.66 -13.98
C SER A 39 -0.51 8.95 -12.49
N PRO A 40 -1.60 9.21 -11.74
CA PRO A 40 -1.55 9.39 -10.29
C PRO A 40 -0.90 8.21 -9.57
N LEU A 41 -0.38 8.47 -8.38
CA LEU A 41 0.33 7.48 -7.57
C LEU A 41 -0.54 6.26 -7.26
N ASP A 42 -0.07 5.07 -7.63
CA ASP A 42 -0.73 3.79 -7.32
C ASP A 42 0.34 2.76 -6.96
N LEU A 43 0.38 2.35 -5.69
CA LEU A 43 1.46 1.53 -5.16
C LEU A 43 0.99 0.56 -4.07
N ILE A 44 1.69 -0.56 -3.98
CA ILE A 44 1.51 -1.58 -2.94
C ILE A 44 2.78 -1.68 -2.11
N ILE A 45 2.67 -1.54 -0.79
CA ILE A 45 3.76 -1.73 0.17
C ILE A 45 3.48 -2.97 1.00
N THR A 46 4.37 -3.95 0.93
CA THR A 46 4.37 -5.14 1.79
C THR A 46 4.96 -4.75 3.14
N VAL A 47 4.16 -4.78 4.21
CA VAL A 47 4.64 -4.47 5.56
C VAL A 47 4.58 -5.71 6.46
N THR A 48 5.62 -5.86 7.29
CA THR A 48 5.72 -6.88 8.32
C THR A 48 5.68 -6.25 9.71
N PRO A 49 5.07 -6.89 10.71
CA PRO A 49 5.08 -6.40 12.08
C PRO A 49 6.52 -6.25 12.58
N GLN A 50 6.75 -5.19 13.34
CA GLN A 50 8.04 -4.94 13.97
C GLN A 50 8.33 -6.08 14.98
N GLN A 51 9.55 -6.62 14.92
CA GLN A 51 10.01 -7.64 15.84
C GLN A 51 10.03 -7.09 17.28
N GLY A 52 9.27 -7.71 18.18
CA GLY A 52 9.24 -7.34 19.59
C GLY A 52 10.52 -7.74 20.33
N SER A 53 10.69 -7.25 21.56
CA SER A 53 11.86 -7.52 22.42
C SER A 53 11.95 -8.94 22.97
N SER A 54 11.10 -9.87 22.53
CA SER A 54 10.89 -11.18 23.14
C SER A 54 11.64 -12.34 22.45
N GLY A 55 12.69 -12.05 21.68
CA GLY A 55 13.44 -13.05 20.90
C GLY A 55 12.98 -13.16 19.45
N PRO A 56 13.54 -14.09 18.65
CA PRO A 56 13.21 -14.24 17.24
C PRO A 56 11.76 -14.71 17.09
N GLN A 57 10.85 -13.76 16.87
CA GLN A 57 9.44 -14.05 16.65
C GLN A 57 9.24 -14.21 15.15
N GLU A 58 8.85 -15.41 14.69
CA GLU A 58 8.47 -15.58 13.30
C GLU A 58 7.41 -14.53 12.94
N ALA A 59 7.63 -13.76 11.87
CA ALA A 59 6.65 -12.77 11.42
C ALA A 59 5.39 -13.51 10.96
N HIS A 60 4.40 -13.62 11.84
CA HIS A 60 3.20 -14.44 11.63
C HIS A 60 2.19 -13.81 10.66
N VAL A 61 2.34 -12.52 10.35
CA VAL A 61 1.43 -11.78 9.48
C VAL A 61 2.25 -10.88 8.57
N THR A 62 1.93 -10.90 7.28
CA THR A 62 2.44 -9.94 6.29
C THR A 62 1.23 -9.40 5.54
N ILE A 63 1.14 -8.08 5.41
CA ILE A 63 0.06 -7.42 4.69
C ILE A 63 0.61 -6.59 3.54
N ASP A 64 -0.13 -6.56 2.44
CA ASP A 64 0.03 -5.62 1.36
C ASP A 64 -0.89 -4.43 1.63
N LEU A 65 -0.29 -3.26 1.79
CA LEU A 65 -0.98 -1.97 1.88
C LEU A 65 -1.02 -1.35 0.49
N HIS A 66 -2.21 -1.27 -0.10
CA HIS A 66 -2.45 -0.66 -1.40
C HIS A 66 -2.91 0.79 -1.21
N ILE A 67 -2.18 1.73 -1.82
CA ILE A 67 -2.42 3.16 -1.74
C ILE A 67 -2.67 3.67 -3.16
N ILE A 68 -3.83 4.30 -3.35
CA ILE A 68 -4.27 4.89 -4.62
C ILE A 68 -4.52 6.38 -4.38
N CYS A 69 -3.73 7.23 -5.03
CA CYS A 69 -3.89 8.68 -4.99
C CYS A 69 -4.73 9.17 -6.18
N SER A 70 -5.47 10.26 -5.97
CA SER A 70 -6.11 10.98 -7.07
C SER A 70 -5.11 11.97 -7.71
N SER A 71 -5.45 12.51 -8.88
CA SER A 71 -4.66 13.57 -9.51
C SER A 71 -4.62 14.89 -8.71
N LYS A 72 -5.44 15.00 -7.67
CA LYS A 72 -5.51 16.15 -6.76
C LYS A 72 -4.79 15.89 -5.44
N TYR A 73 -4.27 14.69 -5.19
CA TYR A 73 -3.45 14.44 -4.00
C TYR A 73 -2.23 15.38 -4.03
N PRO A 74 -1.93 16.08 -2.91
CA PRO A 74 -2.44 15.83 -1.56
C PRO A 74 -3.59 16.73 -1.08
N ASP A 75 -4.20 17.52 -1.95
CA ASP A 75 -5.40 18.29 -1.62
C ASP A 75 -6.62 17.38 -1.39
N GLU A 76 -6.59 16.17 -1.97
CA GLU A 76 -7.52 15.08 -1.73
C GLU A 76 -6.80 13.90 -1.06
N LEU A 77 -7.47 13.25 -0.10
CA LEU A 77 -6.91 12.10 0.61
C LEU A 77 -6.80 10.87 -0.31
N PRO A 78 -5.77 10.03 -0.12
CA PRO A 78 -5.63 8.80 -0.89
C PRO A 78 -6.64 7.75 -0.40
N SER A 79 -7.03 6.86 -1.31
CA SER A 79 -7.76 5.65 -0.97
C SER A 79 -6.77 4.55 -0.58
N THR A 80 -7.03 3.89 0.55
CA THR A 80 -6.15 2.83 1.07
C THR A 80 -6.90 1.55 1.32
N SER A 81 -6.33 0.41 0.93
CA SER A 81 -6.85 -0.92 1.28
C SER A 81 -5.72 -1.84 1.74
N CYS A 82 -6.03 -2.85 2.55
CA CYS A 82 -5.03 -3.83 3.00
C CYS A 82 -5.48 -5.26 2.73
N ALA A 83 -4.55 -6.09 2.28
CA ALA A 83 -4.79 -7.51 2.00
C ALA A 83 -3.66 -8.38 2.57
N PRO A 84 -3.92 -9.60 3.06
CA PRO A 84 -2.86 -10.50 3.50
C PRO A 84 -2.03 -11.04 2.33
N VAL A 85 -0.71 -11.14 2.49
CA VAL A 85 0.23 -11.55 1.41
C VAL A 85 0.34 -13.07 1.25
N THR A 86 -0.10 -13.86 2.22
CA THR A 86 0.03 -15.33 2.17
C THR A 86 -1.19 -16.09 2.69
N SER A 87 -1.36 -17.32 2.21
CA SER A 87 -2.39 -18.28 2.66
C SER A 87 -2.30 -18.65 4.14
N ARG A 88 -1.11 -18.56 4.77
CA ARG A 88 -0.90 -18.78 6.21
C ARG A 88 -1.45 -17.65 7.09
N ALA A 89 -1.61 -16.44 6.55
CA ALA A 89 -2.19 -15.32 7.32
C ALA A 89 -3.70 -15.50 7.57
N LEU A 90 -4.40 -16.30 6.76
CA LEU A 90 -5.80 -16.64 7.02
C LEU A 90 -5.96 -17.45 8.32
N ASP A 91 -5.00 -18.32 8.64
CA ASP A 91 -5.03 -19.11 9.89
C ASP A 91 -4.80 -18.22 11.12
N VAL A 92 -3.95 -17.20 10.99
CA VAL A 92 -3.70 -16.22 12.07
C VAL A 92 -4.85 -15.21 12.21
N LEU A 93 -5.41 -14.72 11.11
CA LEU A 93 -6.57 -13.82 11.15
C LEU A 93 -7.84 -14.50 11.71
N ARG A 94 -8.01 -15.80 11.45
CA ARG A 94 -9.05 -16.64 12.11
C ARG A 94 -8.82 -16.76 13.61
N SER A 95 -7.56 -16.85 14.06
CA SER A 95 -7.20 -16.83 15.48
C SER A 95 -7.41 -15.45 16.13
N CYS A 96 -7.36 -14.36 15.35
CA CYS A 96 -7.47 -12.98 15.87
C CYS A 96 -8.89 -12.41 15.89
N ASN A 97 -9.94 -13.18 15.53
CA ASN A 97 -11.35 -12.77 15.62
C ASN A 97 -11.70 -11.44 14.94
N LEU A 98 -10.91 -11.02 13.93
CA LEU A 98 -11.23 -9.87 13.09
C LEU A 98 -12.27 -10.33 12.05
N SER A 99 -13.52 -9.90 12.26
CA SER A 99 -14.66 -10.23 11.39
C SER A 99 -14.40 -9.76 9.96
N TYR A 100 -14.20 -10.71 9.05
CA TYR A 100 -14.27 -10.45 7.61
C TYR A 100 -15.74 -10.15 7.24
N PRO A 101 -16.05 -9.02 6.57
CA PRO A 101 -17.40 -8.79 6.08
C PRO A 101 -17.73 -9.89 5.06
N GLN A 102 -18.62 -10.80 5.46
CA GLN A 102 -19.11 -11.86 4.60
C GLN A 102 -19.73 -11.20 3.35
N ARG A 103 -19.13 -11.41 2.17
CA ARG A 103 -19.83 -11.10 0.92
C ARG A 103 -21.08 -11.99 0.89
N PRO A 104 -22.28 -11.43 0.62
CA PRO A 104 -23.46 -12.27 0.43
C PRO A 104 -23.21 -13.18 -0.77
N ALA A 105 -23.41 -14.48 -0.58
CA ALA A 105 -23.48 -15.43 -1.67
C ALA A 105 -24.64 -15.01 -2.59
N LEU A 106 -24.33 -14.69 -3.84
CA LEU A 106 -25.35 -14.53 -4.86
C LEU A 106 -25.92 -15.91 -5.17
N LEU A 107 -27.23 -16.07 -4.96
CA LEU A 107 -28.05 -17.21 -5.37
C LEU A 107 -28.29 -17.17 -6.88
#